data_AF-A0A1V4RNX0-F1
#
_entry.id   AF-A0A1V4RNX0-F1
#
_cell.length_a   1.000
_cell.length_b   1.000
_cell.length_c   1.000
_cell.angle_alpha   90.00
_cell.angle_beta   90.00
_cell.angle_gamma   90.00
#
_symmetry.space_group_name_H-M   'P 1'
#
loop_
_entity.id
_entity.type
_entity.pdbx_description
1 polymer ?
#
loop_
_entity_poly.entity_id
_entity_poly.type
_entity_poly.pdbx_seq_one_letter_code
_entity_poly.pdbx_strand_id
1 'polypeptide(L)'
;MVFKQTKTEGEKISLVPGSEIVIKSPLVVSSIGSVPGQLPGIPYRGDLIAVDDPETGRIEGFENVFALGNAVTGRGNIRESMIHGRQISRRSAEDFHWQEAEFEELLRTREADSRKQIEKISAALNTRRSVSPADLQRIADRVKQLKKEANYHRNYPEWIARHKPVRLEDVLGK
;
A
#
# COMPACT_ATOMS: atom_id res chain seq x y z
N MET A 1 -9.71 14.57 20.36
CA MET A 1 -10.45 13.55 19.58
C MET A 1 -11.27 12.72 20.53
N VAL A 2 -12.46 12.26 20.10
CA VAL A 2 -13.31 11.35 20.88
C VAL A 2 -13.20 9.97 20.25
N PHE A 3 -12.70 9.01 21.00
CA PHE A 3 -12.70 7.60 20.62
C PHE A 3 -13.95 6.93 21.18
N LYS A 4 -14.51 5.98 20.45
CA LYS A 4 -15.64 5.17 20.89
C LYS A 4 -15.27 3.70 20.73
N GLN A 5 -15.62 2.89 21.71
CA GLN A 5 -15.40 1.45 21.63
C GLN A 5 -16.43 0.84 20.67
N THR A 6 -15.94 -0.02 19.77
CA THR A 6 -16.76 -0.81 18.86
C THR A 6 -16.79 -2.26 19.31
N LYS A 7 -17.95 -2.91 19.17
CA LYS A 7 -18.12 -4.36 19.32
C LYS A 7 -18.45 -4.95 17.95
N THR A 8 -17.83 -6.07 17.63
CA THR A 8 -18.09 -6.80 16.39
C THR A 8 -18.90 -8.05 16.70
N GLU A 9 -20.07 -8.19 16.07
CA GLU A 9 -20.92 -9.39 16.13
C GLU A 9 -21.17 -9.85 14.69
N GLY A 10 -20.39 -10.84 14.23
CA GLY A 10 -20.37 -11.25 12.82
C GLY A 10 -19.82 -10.14 11.92
N GLU A 11 -20.54 -9.79 10.85
CA GLU A 11 -20.20 -8.67 9.96
C GLU A 11 -20.68 -7.31 10.50
N LYS A 12 -21.47 -7.31 11.58
CA LYS A 12 -22.07 -6.08 12.13
C LYS A 12 -21.14 -5.47 13.17
N ILE A 13 -20.71 -4.24 12.92
CA ILE A 13 -19.99 -3.41 13.88
C ILE A 13 -21.00 -2.50 14.58
N SER A 14 -21.04 -2.55 15.92
CA SER A 14 -21.88 -1.68 16.75
C SER A 14 -21.05 -0.87 17.73
N LEU A 15 -21.52 0.35 18.04
CA LEU A 15 -20.89 1.20 19.05
C LEU A 15 -21.33 0.77 20.44
N VAL A 16 -20.40 0.72 21.40
CA VAL A 16 -20.73 0.50 22.82
C VAL A 16 -21.18 1.85 23.41
N PRO A 17 -22.46 2.00 23.84
CA PRO A 17 -22.94 3.27 24.39
C PRO A 17 -22.17 3.67 25.65
N GLY A 18 -21.84 4.95 25.80
CA GLY A 18 -21.13 5.48 26.98
C GLY A 18 -19.63 5.19 27.03
N SER A 19 -19.05 4.64 25.95
CA SER A 19 -17.63 4.30 25.85
C SER A 19 -16.75 5.46 25.32
N GLU A 20 -17.28 6.68 25.30
CA GLU A 20 -16.57 7.86 24.80
C GLU A 20 -15.32 8.18 25.65
N ILE A 21 -14.15 8.13 25.01
CA ILE A 21 -12.88 8.54 25.62
C ILE A 21 -12.36 9.78 24.90
N VAL A 22 -12.17 10.86 25.65
CA VAL A 22 -11.63 12.11 25.10
C VAL A 22 -10.11 12.13 25.28
N ILE A 23 -9.38 12.18 24.16
CA ILE A 23 -7.92 12.34 24.16
C ILE A 23 -7.56 13.71 23.59
N LYS A 24 -6.76 14.46 24.35
CA LYS A 24 -6.16 15.72 23.92
C LYS A 24 -4.79 15.42 23.32
N SER A 25 -4.59 15.76 22.05
CA SER A 25 -3.32 15.64 21.36
C SER A 25 -3.10 16.90 20.51
N PRO A 26 -1.87 17.44 20.42
CA PRO A 26 -1.56 18.56 19.55
C PRO A 26 -1.62 18.20 18.05
N LEU A 27 -1.59 16.90 17.70
CA LEU A 27 -1.70 16.41 16.33
C LEU A 27 -2.43 15.07 16.27
N VAL A 28 -3.25 14.88 15.25
CA VAL A 28 -3.89 13.60 14.91
C VAL A 28 -3.62 13.33 13.43
N VAL A 29 -3.12 12.14 13.13
CA VAL A 29 -2.91 11.66 11.75
C VAL A 29 -3.79 10.44 11.53
N SER A 30 -4.64 10.46 10.51
CA SER A 30 -5.46 9.32 10.12
C SER A 30 -4.72 8.50 9.06
N SER A 31 -4.36 7.26 9.39
CA SER A 31 -3.64 6.33 8.52
C SER A 31 -4.44 5.05 8.26
N ILE A 32 -5.76 5.19 8.05
CA ILE A 32 -6.68 4.07 7.83
C ILE A 32 -6.69 3.51 6.39
N GLY A 33 -5.78 3.99 5.55
CA GLY A 33 -5.69 3.62 4.14
C GLY A 33 -6.27 4.68 3.20
N SER A 34 -6.07 4.46 1.91
CA SER A 34 -6.56 5.32 0.83
C SER A 34 -7.55 4.55 -0.04
N VAL A 35 -8.63 5.22 -0.45
CA VAL A 35 -9.57 4.69 -1.44
C VAL A 35 -9.26 5.26 -2.84
N PRO A 36 -9.55 4.53 -3.92
CA PRO A 36 -9.47 5.06 -5.27
C PRO A 36 -10.33 6.32 -5.43
N GLY A 37 -9.79 7.34 -6.09
CA GLY A 37 -10.59 8.50 -6.48
C GLY A 37 -11.62 8.12 -7.55
N GLN A 38 -12.82 8.69 -7.48
CA GLN A 38 -13.84 8.48 -8.49
C GLN A 38 -13.56 9.28 -9.76
N LEU A 39 -13.67 8.62 -10.91
CA LEU A 39 -13.47 9.17 -12.24
C LEU A 39 -14.85 9.29 -12.94
N PRO A 40 -15.19 10.44 -13.54
CA PRO A 40 -16.44 10.59 -14.27
C PRO A 40 -16.58 9.54 -15.37
N GLY A 41 -17.75 8.89 -15.43
CA GLY A 41 -18.08 7.88 -16.45
C GLY A 41 -17.53 6.48 -16.16
N ILE A 42 -16.79 6.26 -15.07
CA ILE A 42 -16.36 4.93 -14.64
C ILE A 42 -17.35 4.38 -13.60
N PRO A 43 -17.83 3.13 -13.73
CA PRO A 43 -18.67 2.50 -12.73
C PRO A 43 -17.88 2.01 -11.51
N TYR A 44 -18.53 1.98 -10.34
CA TYR A 44 -17.93 1.60 -9.07
C TYR A 44 -18.84 0.66 -8.27
N ARG A 45 -18.23 -0.28 -7.52
CA ARG A 45 -18.90 -1.14 -6.55
C ARG A 45 -18.32 -0.86 -5.17
N GLY A 46 -19.02 -0.04 -4.39
CA GLY A 46 -18.42 0.59 -3.20
C GLY A 46 -17.32 1.57 -3.62
N ASP A 47 -16.13 1.43 -3.04
CA ASP A 47 -14.97 2.28 -3.34
C ASP A 47 -14.08 1.76 -4.48
N LEU A 48 -14.40 0.58 -5.03
CA LEU A 48 -13.60 -0.08 -6.06
C LEU A 48 -14.22 0.11 -7.45
N ILE A 49 -13.39 0.15 -8.50
CA ILE A 49 -13.89 0.18 -9.88
C ILE A 49 -14.66 -1.11 -10.16
N ALA A 50 -15.85 -0.97 -10.73
CA ALA A 50 -16.68 -2.11 -11.11
C ALA A 50 -16.11 -2.75 -12.39
N VAL A 51 -15.85 -4.05 -12.31
CA VAL A 51 -15.35 -4.85 -13.43
C VAL A 51 -16.27 -6.04 -13.65
N ASP A 52 -16.46 -6.44 -14.91
CA ASP A 52 -17.30 -7.58 -15.29
C ASP A 52 -16.75 -8.89 -14.71
N ASP A 53 -15.43 -9.04 -14.73
CA ASP A 53 -14.70 -10.16 -14.15
C ASP A 53 -13.39 -9.67 -13.50
N PRO A 54 -13.17 -9.90 -12.19
CA PRO A 54 -11.91 -9.57 -11.51
C PRO A 54 -10.66 -10.16 -12.17
N GLU A 55 -10.76 -11.28 -12.89
CA GLU A 55 -9.59 -11.87 -13.54
C GLU A 55 -9.23 -11.21 -14.88
N THR A 56 -10.22 -10.64 -15.59
CA THR A 56 -9.98 -9.88 -16.83
C THR A 56 -9.74 -8.41 -16.56
N GLY A 57 -10.26 -7.88 -15.44
CA GLY A 57 -10.17 -6.47 -15.08
C GLY A 57 -10.96 -5.54 -16.01
N ARG A 58 -11.80 -6.07 -16.92
CA ARG A 58 -12.57 -5.25 -17.87
C ARG A 58 -13.65 -4.47 -17.13
N ILE A 59 -13.66 -3.15 -17.30
CA ILE A 59 -14.61 -2.25 -16.64
C ILE A 59 -16.03 -2.51 -17.16
N GLU A 60 -17.01 -2.60 -16.26
CA GLU A 60 -18.42 -2.82 -16.63
C GLU A 60 -18.88 -1.77 -17.66
N GLY A 61 -19.54 -2.20 -18.73
CA GLY A 61 -20.04 -1.30 -19.78
C GLY A 61 -18.99 -0.79 -20.77
N PHE A 62 -17.73 -1.25 -20.69
CA PHE A 62 -16.69 -0.96 -21.66
C PHE A 62 -16.14 -2.24 -22.30
N GLU A 63 -15.86 -2.19 -23.60
CA GLU A 63 -15.30 -3.33 -24.35
C GLU A 63 -13.77 -3.39 -24.25
N ASN A 64 -13.10 -2.24 -24.16
CA ASN A 64 -11.65 -2.12 -24.31
C ASN A 64 -11.00 -1.28 -23.20
N VAL A 65 -11.67 -1.14 -22.04
CA VAL A 65 -11.14 -0.41 -20.89
C VAL A 65 -10.95 -1.37 -19.72
N PHE A 66 -9.74 -1.36 -19.15
CA PHE A 66 -9.33 -2.29 -18.10
C PHE A 66 -8.83 -1.54 -16.88
N ALA A 67 -9.20 -2.03 -15.71
CA ALA A 67 -8.75 -1.53 -14.42
C ALA A 67 -7.87 -2.58 -13.74
N LEU A 68 -6.81 -2.12 -13.05
CA LEU A 68 -5.80 -3.00 -12.47
C LEU A 68 -5.34 -2.51 -11.10
N GLY A 69 -4.58 -3.37 -10.42
CA GLY A 69 -4.00 -3.08 -9.11
C GLY A 69 -5.02 -2.79 -8.00
N ASN A 70 -4.71 -1.84 -7.13
CA ASN A 70 -5.52 -1.53 -5.94
C ASN A 70 -6.91 -0.97 -6.25
N ALA A 71 -7.10 -0.37 -7.43
CA ALA A 71 -8.39 0.18 -7.84
C ALA A 71 -9.48 -0.89 -8.00
N VAL A 72 -9.06 -2.14 -8.23
CA VAL A 72 -9.93 -3.31 -8.36
C VAL A 72 -9.79 -4.23 -7.13
N THR A 73 -8.57 -4.41 -6.62
CA THR A 73 -8.31 -5.40 -5.56
C THR A 73 -8.57 -4.90 -4.14
N GLY A 74 -8.43 -3.59 -3.88
CA GLY A 74 -8.56 -3.01 -2.54
C GLY A 74 -7.50 -3.46 -1.51
N ARG A 75 -6.48 -4.22 -1.91
CA ARG A 75 -5.52 -4.86 -0.98
C ARG A 75 -4.36 -3.97 -0.54
N GLY A 76 -4.07 -2.87 -1.23
CA GLY A 76 -3.07 -1.88 -0.86
C GLY A 76 -1.60 -2.33 -0.91
N ASN A 77 -1.31 -3.56 -1.36
CA ASN A 77 0.05 -4.09 -1.46
C ASN A 77 0.59 -3.95 -2.90
N ILE A 78 1.81 -3.40 -3.02
CA ILE A 78 2.53 -3.25 -4.30
C ILE A 78 2.69 -4.60 -4.99
N ARG A 79 3.10 -5.66 -4.26
CA ARG A 79 3.31 -6.98 -4.85
C ARG A 79 2.02 -7.55 -5.43
N GLU A 80 0.92 -7.45 -4.70
CA GLU A 80 -0.40 -7.89 -5.18
C GLU A 80 -0.87 -7.07 -6.39
N SER A 81 -0.62 -5.76 -6.37
CA SER A 81 -0.96 -4.89 -7.50
C SER A 81 -0.16 -5.23 -8.75
N MET A 82 1.13 -5.59 -8.59
CA MET A 82 2.00 -6.01 -9.69
C MET A 82 1.57 -7.36 -10.28
N ILE A 83 1.25 -8.34 -9.44
CA ILE A 83 0.76 -9.64 -9.88
C ILE A 83 -0.56 -9.45 -10.65
N HIS A 84 -1.50 -8.71 -10.09
CA HIS A 84 -2.78 -8.43 -10.72
C HIS A 84 -2.63 -7.69 -12.05
N GLY A 85 -1.76 -6.67 -12.10
CA GLY A 85 -1.49 -5.93 -13.32
C GLY A 85 -0.91 -6.80 -14.44
N ARG A 86 0.02 -7.70 -14.11
CA ARG A 86 0.58 -8.65 -15.09
C ARG A 86 -0.46 -9.63 -15.60
N GLN A 87 -1.31 -10.16 -14.72
CA GLN A 87 -2.38 -11.09 -15.09
C GLN A 87 -3.35 -10.46 -16.08
N ILE A 88 -3.88 -9.27 -15.77
CA ILE A 88 -4.80 -8.56 -16.66
C ILE A 88 -4.13 -8.23 -17.98
N SER A 89 -2.92 -7.66 -17.96
CA SER A 89 -2.29 -7.20 -19.18
C SER A 89 -1.99 -8.35 -20.14
N ARG A 90 -1.61 -9.54 -19.62
CA ARG A 90 -1.43 -10.73 -20.44
C ARG A 90 -2.75 -11.18 -21.07
N ARG A 91 -3.83 -11.26 -20.29
CA ARG A 91 -5.16 -11.64 -20.81
C ARG A 91 -5.68 -10.65 -21.84
N SER A 92 -5.53 -9.36 -21.61
CA SER A 92 -5.88 -8.35 -22.61
C SER A 92 -5.07 -8.53 -23.90
N ALA A 93 -3.77 -8.83 -23.80
CA ALA A 93 -2.95 -9.11 -24.99
C ALA A 93 -3.43 -10.36 -25.75
N GLU A 94 -3.80 -11.43 -25.04
CA GLU A 94 -4.38 -12.65 -25.60
C GLU A 94 -5.72 -12.35 -26.32
N ASP A 95 -6.62 -11.59 -25.69
CA ASP A 95 -7.94 -11.22 -26.21
C ASP A 95 -7.86 -10.31 -27.46
N PHE A 96 -6.86 -9.43 -27.53
CA PHE A 96 -6.61 -8.54 -28.67
C PHE A 96 -5.62 -9.11 -29.71
N HIS A 97 -5.25 -10.39 -29.59
CA HIS A 97 -4.34 -11.08 -30.51
C HIS A 97 -2.96 -10.44 -30.68
N TRP A 98 -2.41 -9.82 -29.64
CA TRP A 98 -1.00 -9.43 -29.66
C TRP A 98 -0.11 -10.67 -29.58
N GLN A 99 0.96 -10.70 -30.39
CA GLN A 99 1.94 -11.77 -30.27
C GLN A 99 2.62 -11.67 -28.90
N GLU A 100 2.60 -12.75 -28.13
CA GLU A 100 3.06 -12.73 -26.73
C GLU A 100 4.52 -12.28 -26.58
N ALA A 101 5.35 -12.53 -27.60
CA ALA A 101 6.73 -12.05 -27.68
C ALA A 101 6.82 -10.50 -27.78
N GLU A 102 5.97 -9.86 -28.58
CA GLU A 102 5.94 -8.41 -28.74
C GLU A 102 5.45 -7.72 -27.46
N PHE A 103 4.51 -8.36 -26.75
CA PHE A 103 3.98 -7.86 -25.49
C PHE A 103 4.99 -7.96 -24.34
N GLU A 104 5.69 -9.09 -24.20
CA GLU A 104 6.77 -9.26 -23.21
C GLU A 104 7.93 -8.29 -23.45
N GLU A 105 8.29 -8.02 -24.71
CA GLU A 105 9.32 -7.05 -25.05
C GLU A 105 8.91 -5.61 -24.68
N LEU A 106 7.65 -5.24 -24.92
CA LEU A 106 7.07 -3.96 -24.52
C LEU A 106 7.09 -3.79 -22.99
N LEU A 107 6.72 -4.83 -22.23
CA LEU A 107 6.76 -4.83 -20.77
C LEU A 107 8.19 -4.65 -20.25
N ARG A 108 9.15 -5.39 -20.78
CA ARG A 108 10.57 -5.26 -20.40
C ARG A 108 11.11 -3.86 -20.67
N THR A 109 10.73 -3.27 -21.80
CA THR A 109 11.13 -1.90 -22.15
C THR A 109 10.56 -0.89 -21.16
N ARG A 110 9.27 -1.02 -20.78
CA ARG A 110 8.61 -0.17 -19.78
C ARG A 110 9.18 -0.35 -18.37
N GLU A 111 9.55 -1.56 -17.98
CA GLU A 111 10.24 -1.84 -16.71
C GLU A 111 11.64 -1.18 -16.68
N ALA A 112 12.38 -1.24 -17.79
CA ALA A 112 13.66 -0.55 -17.93
C ALA A 112 13.51 0.97 -17.85
N ASP A 113 12.47 1.55 -18.44
CA ASP A 113 12.19 2.99 -18.36
C ASP A 113 11.76 3.43 -16.95
N SER A 114 11.02 2.59 -16.23
CA SER A 114 10.70 2.82 -14.82
C SER A 114 11.96 2.80 -13.96
N ARG A 115 12.91 1.90 -14.25
CA ARG A 115 14.23 1.88 -13.60
C ARG A 115 15.02 3.16 -13.89
N LYS A 116 15.02 3.64 -15.14
CA LYS A 116 15.63 4.94 -15.50
C LYS A 116 14.99 6.11 -14.76
N GLN A 117 13.68 6.07 -14.52
CA GLN A 117 12.98 7.07 -13.70
C GLN A 117 13.41 7.02 -12.23
N ILE A 118 13.57 5.82 -11.65
CA ILE A 118 14.08 5.64 -10.28
C ILE A 118 15.53 6.15 -10.18
N GLU A 119 16.36 5.89 -11.19
CA GLU A 119 17.72 6.41 -11.28
C GLU A 119 17.73 7.95 -11.39
N LYS A 120 16.84 8.54 -12.19
CA LYS A 120 16.65 9.99 -12.25
C LYS A 120 16.22 10.58 -10.90
N ILE A 121 15.30 9.94 -10.19
CA ILE A 121 14.87 10.37 -8.85
C ILE A 121 16.06 10.29 -7.88
N SER A 122 16.84 9.21 -7.92
CA SER A 122 18.03 9.01 -7.08
C SER A 122 19.11 10.06 -7.39
N ALA A 123 19.33 10.37 -8.67
CA ALA A 123 20.23 11.45 -9.09
C ALA A 123 19.72 12.83 -8.64
N ALA A 124 18.42 13.09 -8.75
CA ALA A 124 17.80 14.32 -8.28
C ALA A 124 17.90 14.48 -6.75
N LEU A 125 17.81 13.39 -5.99
CA LEU A 125 18.04 13.37 -4.55
C LEU A 125 19.50 13.72 -4.20
N ASN A 126 20.48 13.27 -5.00
CA ASN A 126 21.89 13.63 -4.84
C ASN A 126 22.17 15.11 -5.17
N THR A 127 21.34 15.75 -6.00
CA THR A 127 21.45 17.19 -6.31
C THR A 127 20.71 18.11 -5.34
N ARG A 128 19.86 17.56 -4.44
CA ARG A 128 19.23 18.35 -3.38
C ARG A 128 20.25 18.70 -2.30
N ARG A 129 20.13 19.91 -1.77
CA ARG A 129 20.98 20.51 -0.72
C ARG A 129 21.37 19.44 0.31
N SER A 130 22.67 19.19 0.44
CA SER A 130 23.21 18.25 1.42
C SER A 130 22.65 18.62 2.79
N VAL A 131 22.13 17.60 3.50
CA VAL A 131 21.77 17.74 4.92
C VAL A 131 23.02 18.21 5.64
N SER A 132 22.90 19.27 6.44
CA SER A 132 24.05 19.83 7.14
C SER A 132 24.66 18.77 8.07
N PRO A 133 25.98 18.77 8.31
CA PRO A 133 26.60 17.85 9.28
C PRO A 133 25.93 17.91 10.66
N ALA A 134 25.42 19.08 11.06
CA ALA A 134 24.69 19.27 12.31
C ALA A 134 23.34 18.52 12.32
N ASP A 135 22.60 18.53 11.22
CA ASP A 135 21.34 17.79 11.10
C ASP A 135 21.56 16.27 11.05
N LEU A 136 22.61 15.82 10.36
CA LEU A 136 23.00 14.41 10.36
C LEU A 136 23.36 13.94 11.78
N GLN A 137 24.11 14.76 12.52
CA GLN A 137 24.47 14.47 13.91
C GLN A 137 23.22 14.41 14.80
N ARG A 138 22.30 15.38 14.65
CA ARG A 138 21.03 15.40 15.39
C ARG A 138 20.19 14.14 15.11
N ILE A 139 20.11 13.71 13.86
CA ILE A 139 19.40 12.47 13.49
C ILE A 139 20.10 11.26 14.10
N ALA A 140 21.43 11.18 14.01
CA ALA A 140 22.21 10.07 14.57
C ALA A 140 22.03 9.96 16.09
N ASP A 141 22.06 11.09 16.80
CA ASP A 141 21.85 11.16 18.25
C ASP A 141 20.43 10.73 18.63
N ARG A 142 19.43 11.16 17.85
CA ARG A 142 18.04 10.74 18.06
C ARG A 142 17.87 9.23 17.82
N VAL A 143 18.47 8.68 16.77
CA VAL A 143 18.46 7.24 16.50
C VAL A 143 19.15 6.47 17.63
N LYS A 144 20.27 6.98 18.16
CA LYS A 144 20.99 6.36 19.28
C LYS A 144 20.14 6.35 20.55
N GLN A 145 19.44 7.46 20.84
CA GLN A 145 18.52 7.56 21.96
C GLN A 145 17.38 6.54 21.83
N LEU A 146 16.71 6.48 20.67
CA LEU A 146 15.61 5.54 20.44
C LEU A 146 16.06 4.08 20.55
N LYS A 147 17.25 3.74 20.04
CA LYS A 147 17.84 2.41 20.21
C LYS A 147 18.08 2.07 21.68
N LYS A 148 18.49 3.03 22.50
CA LYS A 148 18.68 2.85 23.95
C LYS A 148 17.35 2.65 24.65
N GLU A 149 16.34 3.47 24.36
CA GLU A 149 14.98 3.34 24.92
C GLU A 149 14.35 1.98 24.57
N ALA A 150 14.61 1.48 23.35
CA ALA A 150 14.13 0.19 22.89
C ALA A 150 14.97 -1.01 23.35
N ASN A 151 16.02 -0.82 24.16
CA ASN A 151 16.99 -1.86 24.54
C ASN A 151 17.55 -2.64 23.32
N TYR A 152 17.77 -1.95 22.21
CA TYR A 152 18.22 -2.54 20.96
C TYR A 152 19.73 -2.82 20.98
N HIS A 153 20.11 -4.10 21.00
CA HIS A 153 21.50 -4.57 21.11
C HIS A 153 22.16 -4.85 19.75
N ARG A 154 21.70 -4.19 18.68
CA ARG A 154 22.24 -4.31 17.30
C ARG A 154 22.07 -5.68 16.62
N ASN A 155 21.47 -6.65 17.29
CA ASN A 155 21.05 -7.91 16.69
C ASN A 155 19.54 -7.86 16.43
N TYR A 156 19.16 -7.45 15.21
CA TYR A 156 17.75 -7.31 14.84
C TYR A 156 16.94 -8.61 14.93
N PRO A 157 17.40 -9.76 14.36
CA PRO A 157 16.69 -11.02 14.48
C PRO A 157 16.38 -11.43 15.92
N GLU A 158 17.34 -11.26 16.82
CA GLU A 158 17.14 -11.61 18.23
C GLU A 158 16.25 -10.60 18.97
N TRP A 159 16.41 -9.30 18.68
CA TRP A 159 15.59 -8.26 19.28
C TRP A 159 14.11 -8.40 18.90
N ILE A 160 13.82 -8.64 17.61
CA ILE A 160 12.44 -8.77 17.14
C ILE A 160 11.78 -10.05 17.67
N ALA A 161 12.52 -11.15 17.85
CA ALA A 161 11.98 -12.35 18.46
C ALA A 161 11.48 -12.11 19.90
N ARG A 162 12.19 -11.26 20.66
CA ARG A 162 11.84 -10.91 22.06
C ARG A 162 10.78 -9.82 22.19
N HIS A 163 10.69 -8.93 21.20
CA HIS A 163 9.79 -7.77 21.22
C HIS A 163 8.65 -7.89 20.20
N LYS A 164 8.45 -9.09 19.60
CA LYS A 164 7.36 -9.36 18.67
C LYS A 164 6.03 -9.12 19.40
N PRO A 165 5.22 -8.14 18.97
CA PRO A 165 3.88 -8.00 19.53
C PRO A 165 3.08 -9.26 19.20
N VAL A 166 2.16 -9.62 20.09
CA VAL A 166 1.19 -10.68 19.82
C VAL A 166 0.49 -10.32 18.50
N ARG A 167 0.67 -11.15 17.48
CA ARG A 167 0.06 -10.88 16.18
C ARG A 167 -1.38 -11.33 16.21
N LEU A 168 -2.25 -10.59 15.51
CA LEU A 168 -3.65 -10.95 15.40
C LEU A 168 -3.85 -12.34 14.77
N GLU A 169 -2.97 -12.74 13.85
CA GLU A 169 -3.03 -14.07 13.22
C GLU A 169 -2.75 -15.18 14.26
N ASP A 170 -1.75 -14.96 15.13
CA ASP A 170 -1.39 -15.89 16.22
C ASP A 170 -2.55 -16.04 17.25
N VAL A 171 -3.39 -15.01 17.43
CA VAL A 171 -4.55 -15.02 18.34
C VAL A 171 -5.77 -15.70 17.72
N LEU A 172 -5.92 -15.59 16.39
CA LEU A 172 -7.08 -16.11 15.66
C LEU A 172 -6.91 -17.57 15.18
N GLY A 173 -5.75 -18.19 15.46
CA GLY A 173 -5.49 -19.60 15.17
C GLY A 173 -5.52 -19.95 13.68
N LYS A 174 -5.16 -19.00 12.81
CA LYS A 174 -5.03 -19.22 11.36
C LYS A 174 -3.57 -19.31 10.94
#